data_AF-A0A2J6RS45-F1
#
_entry.id   AF-A0A2J6RS45-F1
#
_cell.length_a   1.000
_cell.length_b   1.000
_cell.length_c   1.000
_cell.angle_alpha   90.00
_cell.angle_beta   90.00
_cell.angle_gamma   90.00
#
_symmetry.space_group_name_H-M   'P 1'
#
loop_
_entity.id
_entity.type
_entity.pdbx_description
1 polymer ?
#
loop_
_entity_poly.entity_id
_entity_poly.type
_entity_poly.pdbx_seq_one_letter_code
_entity_poly.pdbx_strand_id
1 'polypeptide(L)'
;THQNHSSALNPRRRPARRHHLHHHRHRRRQHRNCVDCLTSPWGLKGKLWAGSSTVDPATIIKLAAMVKEGGGDFLAMPVFGAAAMAIAGQLVYVPVGPKRCIDRIRPFLNGVMGASTIDISDQAYEKTNQLKCIGNMFLLGMVETLSEACVVAEKCEVGNEALHKFVTSIFPEGPYVLHSRRMLSSGWHRQKEPLFDIALARKDARHASLNKMVAR
;
A
#
# COMPACT_ATOMS: atom_id res chain seq x y z
N THR A 1 -40.74 -16.83 50.68
CA THR A 1 -39.68 -15.82 50.44
C THR A 1 -38.35 -16.37 50.94
N HIS A 2 -37.56 -16.96 50.05
CA HIS A 2 -36.11 -17.17 50.14
C HIS A 2 -35.71 -18.13 49.01
N GLN A 3 -34.77 -17.73 48.13
CA GLN A 3 -33.50 -18.43 47.94
C GLN A 3 -32.63 -17.70 46.89
N ASN A 4 -31.37 -17.51 47.30
CA ASN A 4 -30.26 -17.04 46.50
C ASN A 4 -29.87 -18.05 45.41
N HIS A 5 -29.41 -17.57 44.26
CA HIS A 5 -28.25 -18.17 43.61
C HIS A 5 -27.36 -17.12 42.95
N SER A 6 -26.09 -17.50 42.91
CA SER A 6 -24.88 -16.71 42.77
C SER A 6 -24.43 -16.56 41.31
N SER A 7 -23.64 -15.51 41.07
CA SER A 7 -22.50 -15.42 40.14
C SER A 7 -22.67 -15.73 38.65
N ALA A 8 -22.42 -14.71 37.82
CA ALA A 8 -21.49 -14.84 36.70
C ALA A 8 -20.90 -13.46 36.34
N LEU A 9 -19.60 -13.31 36.58
CA LEU A 9 -18.77 -12.21 36.12
C LEU A 9 -18.83 -12.09 34.59
N ASN A 10 -19.03 -10.89 34.07
CA ASN A 10 -18.95 -10.55 32.64
C ASN A 10 -17.49 -10.26 32.24
N PRO A 11 -16.81 -11.11 31.43
CA PRO A 11 -15.43 -10.90 31.05
C PRO A 11 -15.36 -10.39 29.60
N ARG A 12 -16.04 -9.28 29.26
CA ARG A 12 -15.93 -8.68 27.92
C ARG A 12 -15.91 -7.15 27.94
N ARG A 13 -14.89 -6.58 28.58
CA ARG A 13 -14.43 -5.21 28.26
C ARG A 13 -12.92 -5.15 28.19
N ARG A 14 -12.36 -5.42 26.99
CA ARG A 14 -11.24 -4.69 26.35
C ARG A 14 -10.69 -5.47 25.15
N PRO A 15 -10.65 -4.82 23.96
CA PRO A 15 -9.41 -4.89 23.18
C PRO A 15 -9.04 -3.54 22.51
N ALA A 16 -9.25 -2.39 23.15
CA ALA A 16 -8.81 -1.11 22.56
C ALA A 16 -7.29 -0.86 22.69
N ARG A 17 -6.62 -1.43 23.71
CA ARG A 17 -5.20 -1.15 23.98
C ARG A 17 -4.19 -1.93 23.12
N ARG A 18 -4.54 -3.11 22.59
CA ARG A 18 -3.63 -3.92 21.76
C ARG A 18 -3.48 -3.37 20.33
N HIS A 19 -4.53 -2.82 19.73
CA HIS A 19 -4.46 -2.24 18.38
C HIS A 19 -3.63 -0.94 18.32
N HIS A 20 -3.72 -0.08 19.35
CA HIS A 20 -2.91 1.14 19.41
C HIS A 20 -1.39 0.89 19.48
N LEU A 21 -0.96 -0.19 20.14
CA LEU A 21 0.46 -0.57 20.23
C LEU A 21 1.02 -1.11 18.90
N HIS A 22 0.21 -1.81 18.11
CA HIS A 22 0.60 -2.24 16.75
C HIS A 22 0.72 -1.06 15.78
N HIS A 23 -0.18 -0.09 15.84
CA HIS A 23 -0.18 1.09 14.97
C HIS A 23 1.10 1.96 15.10
N HIS A 24 1.58 2.20 16.32
CA HIS A 24 2.84 2.93 16.52
C HIS A 24 4.07 2.16 16.04
N ARG A 25 4.05 0.81 16.11
CA ARG A 25 5.15 -0.04 15.64
C ARG A 25 5.29 -0.02 14.12
N HIS A 26 4.21 -0.01 13.33
CA HIS A 26 4.29 -0.03 11.87
C HIS A 26 4.74 1.30 11.24
N ARG A 27 4.24 2.45 11.73
CA ARG A 27 4.71 3.78 11.30
C ARG A 27 6.19 3.99 11.62
N ARG A 28 6.61 3.61 12.84
CA ARG A 28 8.03 3.65 13.22
C ARG A 28 8.86 2.67 12.39
N ARG A 29 8.34 1.50 12.02
CA ARG A 29 9.04 0.50 11.19
C ARG A 29 9.31 0.96 9.75
N GLN A 30 8.38 1.56 9.02
CA GLN A 30 8.67 1.96 7.63
C GLN A 30 9.69 3.11 7.54
N HIS A 31 9.57 4.11 8.42
CA HIS A 31 10.54 5.20 8.49
C HIS A 31 11.89 4.72 9.06
N ARG A 32 11.87 3.83 10.08
CA ARG A 32 13.09 3.13 10.54
C ARG A 32 13.72 2.33 9.42
N ASN A 33 13.01 1.48 8.69
CA ASN A 33 13.62 0.64 7.67
C ASN A 33 14.31 1.46 6.57
N CYS A 34 13.76 2.61 6.17
CA CYS A 34 14.44 3.49 5.23
C CYS A 34 15.71 4.12 5.82
N VAL A 35 15.65 4.60 7.07
CA VAL A 35 16.79 5.28 7.75
C VAL A 35 17.85 4.28 8.23
N ASP A 36 17.45 3.13 8.76
CA ASP A 36 18.30 2.04 9.25
C ASP A 36 19.18 1.49 8.11
N CYS A 37 18.66 1.46 6.87
CA CYS A 37 19.45 1.11 5.69
C CYS A 37 20.50 2.19 5.35
N LEU A 38 20.20 3.47 5.61
CA LEU A 38 21.15 4.58 5.42
C LEU A 38 22.24 4.60 6.49
N THR A 39 21.93 4.13 7.69
CA THR A 39 22.88 3.98 8.80
C THR A 39 23.48 2.57 8.88
N SER A 40 23.35 1.77 7.82
CA SER A 40 23.83 0.39 7.84
C SER A 40 25.37 0.34 7.91
N PRO A 41 25.96 -0.69 8.54
CA PRO A 41 27.42 -0.83 8.68
C PRO A 41 28.16 -0.98 7.33
N TRP A 42 27.43 -1.21 6.23
CA TRP A 42 27.98 -1.41 4.90
C TRP A 42 28.27 -0.11 4.15
N GLY A 43 27.85 1.04 4.69
CA GLY A 43 28.01 2.36 4.07
C GLY A 43 27.23 2.54 2.76
N LEU A 44 27.16 3.78 2.27
CA LEU A 44 26.43 4.13 1.03
C LEU A 44 27.35 4.40 -0.16
N LYS A 45 28.66 4.61 0.08
CA LYS A 45 29.64 4.97 -0.95
C LYS A 45 29.64 3.98 -2.12
N GLY A 46 29.36 4.49 -3.32
CA GLY A 46 29.36 3.71 -4.57
C GLY A 46 28.18 2.72 -4.73
N LYS A 47 27.22 2.72 -3.79
CA LYS A 47 26.03 1.86 -3.86
C LYS A 47 24.87 2.60 -4.50
N LEU A 48 23.95 1.84 -5.11
CA LEU A 48 22.66 2.35 -5.56
C LEU A 48 21.59 1.96 -4.54
N TRP A 49 20.95 2.96 -3.93
CA TRP A 49 19.80 2.79 -3.07
C TRP A 49 18.51 2.96 -3.88
N ALA A 50 17.78 1.87 -4.08
CA ALA A 50 16.51 1.85 -4.80
C ALA A 50 15.33 1.67 -3.81
N GLY A 51 14.56 2.73 -3.59
CA GLY A 51 13.47 2.74 -2.61
C GLY A 51 12.11 2.49 -3.23
N SER A 52 11.42 1.42 -2.79
CA SER A 52 10.07 1.07 -3.25
C SER A 52 8.95 1.37 -2.26
N SER A 53 9.28 1.97 -1.12
CA SER A 53 8.31 2.34 -0.08
C SER A 53 7.40 3.49 -0.50
N THR A 54 6.10 3.38 -0.22
CA THR A 54 5.18 4.52 -0.27
C THR A 54 5.43 5.43 0.94
N VAL A 55 6.10 6.55 0.72
CA VAL A 55 6.32 7.59 1.73
C VAL A 55 5.76 8.93 1.23
N ASP A 56 5.72 9.94 2.09
CA ASP A 56 5.28 11.26 1.64
C ASP A 56 6.31 11.87 0.66
N PRO A 57 5.88 12.73 -0.28
CA PRO A 57 6.75 13.32 -1.30
C PRO A 57 7.97 14.05 -0.73
N ALA A 58 7.81 14.79 0.37
CA ALA A 58 8.91 15.52 1.02
C ALA A 58 9.95 14.58 1.66
N THR A 59 9.53 13.43 2.18
CA THR A 59 10.46 12.40 2.70
C THR A 59 11.36 11.83 1.59
N ILE A 60 10.87 11.66 0.36
CA ILE A 60 11.72 11.19 -0.75
C ILE A 60 12.87 12.14 -1.04
N ILE A 61 12.59 13.44 -1.05
CA ILE A 61 13.61 14.47 -1.28
C ILE A 61 14.70 14.39 -0.20
N LYS A 62 14.29 14.25 1.07
CA LYS A 62 15.23 14.09 2.20
C LYS A 62 16.05 12.80 2.09
N LEU A 63 15.42 11.68 1.73
CA LEU A 63 16.12 10.40 1.54
C LEU A 63 17.16 10.50 0.41
N ALA A 64 16.79 11.15 -0.70
CA ALA A 64 17.71 11.37 -1.82
C ALA A 64 18.93 12.19 -1.41
N ALA A 65 18.74 13.25 -0.60
CA ALA A 65 19.84 14.06 -0.07
C ALA A 65 20.77 13.24 0.84
N MET A 66 20.21 12.52 1.82
CA MET A 66 21.00 11.69 2.74
C MET A 66 21.79 10.59 2.01
N VAL A 67 21.22 9.96 0.98
CA VAL A 67 21.94 8.95 0.19
C VAL A 67 23.13 9.56 -0.54
N LYS A 68 22.95 10.74 -1.13
CA LYS A 68 24.02 11.46 -1.83
C LYS A 68 25.11 11.92 -0.87
N GLU A 69 24.75 12.45 0.30
CA GLU A 69 25.70 12.84 1.35
C GLU A 69 26.57 11.65 1.82
N GLY A 70 25.98 10.45 1.88
CA GLY A 70 26.71 9.21 2.15
C GLY A 70 27.56 8.67 1.00
N GLY A 71 27.61 9.36 -0.15
CA GLY A 71 28.36 8.97 -1.35
C GLY A 71 27.67 7.91 -2.22
N GLY A 72 26.37 7.68 -2.03
CA GLY A 72 25.56 6.74 -2.81
C GLY A 72 24.75 7.42 -3.90
N ASP A 73 24.24 6.58 -4.81
CA ASP A 73 23.23 6.97 -5.80
C ASP A 73 21.82 6.62 -5.30
N PHE A 74 20.85 7.49 -5.58
CA PHE A 74 19.45 7.31 -5.17
C PHE A 74 18.54 7.07 -6.37
N LEU A 75 17.59 6.14 -6.20
CA LEU A 75 16.52 5.87 -7.15
C LEU A 75 15.20 5.71 -6.37
N ALA A 76 14.20 6.54 -6.68
CA ALA A 76 12.84 6.34 -6.19
C ALA A 76 12.13 5.40 -7.16
N MET A 77 11.59 4.28 -6.66
CA MET A 77 11.00 3.24 -7.50
C MET A 77 9.84 2.54 -6.78
N PRO A 78 8.74 3.25 -6.48
CA PRO A 78 7.53 2.62 -5.98
C PRO A 78 6.98 1.62 -7.00
N VAL A 79 6.16 0.70 -6.49
CA VAL A 79 5.57 -0.39 -7.27
C VAL A 79 4.05 -0.41 -7.14
N PHE A 80 3.36 -0.91 -8.17
CA PHE A 80 1.97 -1.34 -8.10
C PHE A 80 1.88 -2.85 -8.23
N GLY A 81 0.94 -3.42 -7.47
CA GLY A 81 0.66 -4.85 -7.42
C GLY A 81 0.57 -5.38 -6.00
N ALA A 82 -0.24 -6.43 -5.82
CA ALA A 82 -0.37 -7.12 -4.55
C ALA A 82 0.83 -8.07 -4.31
N ALA A 83 0.95 -8.61 -3.09
CA ALA A 83 2.01 -9.57 -2.75
C ALA A 83 2.06 -10.77 -3.71
N ALA A 84 0.91 -11.28 -4.16
CA ALA A 84 0.85 -12.36 -5.16
C ALA A 84 1.47 -11.96 -6.50
N MET A 85 1.30 -10.69 -6.93
CA MET A 85 1.96 -10.19 -8.15
C MET A 85 3.46 -10.05 -7.95
N ALA A 86 3.93 -9.66 -6.77
CA ALA A 86 5.35 -9.63 -6.45
C ALA A 86 5.98 -11.03 -6.55
N ILE A 87 5.34 -12.04 -5.96
CA ILE A 87 5.80 -13.45 -6.04
C ILE A 87 5.82 -13.94 -7.49
N ALA A 88 4.85 -13.53 -8.30
CA ALA A 88 4.76 -13.90 -9.71
C ALA A 88 5.67 -13.08 -10.65
N GLY A 89 6.44 -12.11 -10.14
CA GLY A 89 7.25 -11.22 -10.98
C GLY A 89 6.42 -10.31 -11.89
N GLN A 90 5.22 -9.91 -11.44
CA GLN A 90 4.22 -9.17 -12.22
C GLN A 90 3.98 -7.75 -11.68
N LEU A 91 4.92 -7.16 -10.93
CA LEU A 91 4.77 -5.79 -10.46
C LEU A 91 4.86 -4.77 -11.59
N VAL A 92 4.26 -3.61 -11.39
CA VAL A 92 4.46 -2.43 -12.26
C VAL A 92 5.38 -1.46 -11.54
N TYR A 93 6.50 -1.11 -12.14
CA TYR A 93 7.52 -0.24 -11.55
C TYR A 93 7.39 1.20 -12.04
N VAL A 94 7.78 2.17 -11.20
CA VAL A 94 7.81 3.59 -11.57
C VAL A 94 9.15 4.23 -11.17
N PRO A 95 10.27 3.90 -11.84
CA PRO A 95 11.60 4.37 -11.49
C PRO A 95 11.79 5.86 -11.88
N VAL A 96 12.30 6.65 -10.93
CA VAL A 96 12.71 8.04 -11.14
C VAL A 96 14.06 8.27 -10.47
N GLY A 97 15.01 8.79 -11.25
CA GLY A 97 16.37 9.08 -10.83
C GLY A 97 17.33 9.19 -12.01
N PRO A 98 18.65 9.27 -11.77
CA PRO A 98 19.63 9.45 -12.83
C PRO A 98 19.54 8.29 -13.82
N LYS A 99 19.60 8.61 -15.13
CA LYS A 99 19.51 7.61 -16.20
C LYS A 99 20.45 6.41 -15.98
N ARG A 100 21.70 6.65 -15.56
CA ARG A 100 22.67 5.58 -15.21
C ARG A 100 22.15 4.60 -14.15
N CYS A 101 21.36 5.07 -13.19
CA CYS A 101 20.81 4.26 -12.11
C CYS A 101 19.64 3.41 -12.61
N ILE A 102 18.79 3.99 -13.45
CA ILE A 102 17.67 3.30 -14.11
C ILE A 102 18.22 2.22 -15.06
N ASP A 103 19.22 2.56 -15.87
CA ASP A 103 19.84 1.60 -16.79
C ASP A 103 20.50 0.44 -16.02
N ARG A 104 21.12 0.72 -14.86
CA ARG A 104 21.70 -0.30 -13.97
C ARG A 104 20.69 -1.29 -13.40
N ILE A 105 19.46 -0.87 -13.12
CA ILE A 105 18.42 -1.74 -12.54
C ILE A 105 17.50 -2.39 -13.58
N ARG A 106 17.47 -1.85 -14.81
CA ARG A 106 16.59 -2.30 -15.88
C ARG A 106 16.61 -3.83 -16.10
N PRO A 107 17.76 -4.53 -16.04
CA PRO A 107 17.80 -5.99 -16.21
C PRO A 107 17.00 -6.78 -15.17
N PHE A 108 16.64 -6.17 -14.03
CA PHE A 108 15.90 -6.82 -12.95
C PHE A 108 14.39 -6.47 -12.95
N LEU A 109 13.94 -5.59 -13.85
CA LEU A 109 12.56 -5.12 -13.87
C LEU A 109 11.68 -6.02 -14.76
N ASN A 110 11.42 -5.58 -15.99
CA ASN A 110 10.46 -6.21 -16.89
C ASN A 110 10.91 -7.63 -17.25
N GLY A 111 10.01 -8.60 -17.07
CA GLY A 111 10.29 -10.02 -17.33
C GLY A 111 11.04 -10.74 -16.20
N VAL A 112 11.36 -10.05 -15.09
CA VAL A 112 12.03 -10.64 -13.91
C VAL A 112 11.21 -10.43 -12.65
N MET A 113 11.19 -9.20 -12.11
CA MET A 113 10.39 -8.86 -10.94
C MET A 113 9.09 -8.13 -11.32
N GLY A 114 9.00 -7.64 -12.56
CA GLY A 114 7.88 -6.83 -13.04
C GLY A 114 7.32 -7.27 -14.37
N ALA A 115 6.04 -6.98 -14.56
CA ALA A 115 5.37 -7.08 -15.86
C ALA A 115 5.73 -5.88 -16.73
N SER A 116 5.80 -4.68 -16.14
CA SER A 116 6.01 -3.44 -16.89
C SER A 116 6.59 -2.32 -16.03
N THR A 117 6.97 -1.24 -16.71
CA THR A 117 7.49 -0.01 -16.11
C THR A 117 6.69 1.17 -16.68
N ILE A 118 6.24 2.08 -15.82
CA ILE A 118 5.67 3.38 -16.20
C ILE A 118 6.83 4.37 -16.26
N ASP A 119 7.11 4.89 -17.44
CA ASP A 119 8.21 5.83 -17.64
C ASP A 119 7.78 7.27 -17.31
N ILE A 120 8.36 7.78 -16.23
CA ILE A 120 8.34 9.20 -15.84
C ILE A 120 9.76 9.61 -15.40
N SER A 121 10.78 8.97 -15.99
CA SER A 121 12.16 9.01 -15.51
C SER A 121 12.81 10.40 -15.56
N ASP A 122 12.26 11.31 -16.35
CA ASP A 122 12.67 12.71 -16.52
C ASP A 122 12.12 13.64 -15.41
N GLN A 123 11.19 13.16 -14.59
CA GLN A 123 10.55 13.93 -13.53
C GLN A 123 11.40 14.06 -12.26
N ALA A 124 11.00 14.99 -11.38
CA ALA A 124 11.55 15.08 -10.03
C ALA A 124 11.15 13.86 -9.16
N TYR A 125 12.00 13.47 -8.21
CA TYR A 125 11.83 12.24 -7.42
C TYR A 125 10.49 12.13 -6.71
N GLU A 126 9.93 13.24 -6.25
CA GLU A 126 8.67 13.26 -5.55
C GLU A 126 7.48 12.86 -6.44
N LYS A 127 7.58 13.05 -7.77
CA LYS A 127 6.50 12.75 -8.74
C LYS A 127 6.14 11.28 -8.78
N THR A 128 7.12 10.37 -8.65
CA THR A 128 6.81 8.93 -8.62
C THR A 128 6.03 8.52 -7.37
N ASN A 129 6.34 9.11 -6.21
CA ASN A 129 5.58 8.84 -4.99
C ASN A 129 4.21 9.53 -5.00
N GLN A 130 4.08 10.70 -5.63
CA GLN A 130 2.78 11.31 -5.90
C GLN A 130 1.91 10.39 -6.76
N LEU A 131 2.43 9.87 -7.87
CA LEU A 131 1.73 8.91 -8.72
C LEU A 131 1.34 7.65 -7.93
N LYS A 132 2.24 7.12 -7.09
CA LYS A 132 1.92 6.00 -6.19
C LYS A 132 0.75 6.31 -5.26
N CYS A 133 0.73 7.49 -4.66
CA CYS A 133 -0.35 7.92 -3.77
C CYS A 133 -1.67 8.10 -4.54
N ILE A 134 -1.64 8.67 -5.75
CA ILE A 134 -2.81 8.80 -6.63
C ILE A 134 -3.38 7.43 -6.99
N GLY A 135 -2.52 6.48 -7.39
CA GLY A 135 -2.99 5.13 -7.73
C GLY A 135 -3.59 4.39 -6.53
N ASN A 136 -3.04 4.59 -5.33
CA ASN A 136 -3.65 4.04 -4.10
C ASN A 136 -4.95 4.77 -3.73
N MET A 137 -5.09 6.07 -4.00
CA MET A 137 -6.36 6.79 -3.85
C MET A 137 -7.45 6.20 -4.75
N PHE A 138 -7.13 5.92 -6.01
CA PHE A 138 -8.05 5.27 -6.95
C PHE A 138 -8.51 3.89 -6.44
N LEU A 139 -7.56 3.07 -5.98
CA LEU A 139 -7.86 1.74 -5.45
C LEU A 139 -8.75 1.80 -4.19
N LEU A 140 -8.47 2.73 -3.27
CA LEU A 140 -9.24 2.88 -2.04
C LEU A 140 -10.66 3.40 -2.32
N GLY A 141 -10.82 4.39 -3.20
CA GLY A 141 -12.13 4.88 -3.61
C GLY A 141 -12.95 3.80 -4.31
N MET A 142 -12.32 2.99 -5.18
CA MET A 142 -12.98 1.83 -5.79
C MET A 142 -13.48 0.83 -4.73
N VAL A 143 -12.68 0.49 -3.73
CA VAL A 143 -13.09 -0.44 -2.66
C VAL A 143 -14.22 0.13 -1.83
N GLU A 144 -14.20 1.43 -1.54
CA GLU A 144 -15.28 2.14 -0.84
C GLU A 144 -16.59 2.06 -1.63
N THR A 145 -16.59 2.48 -2.89
CA THR A 145 -17.77 2.41 -3.77
C THR A 145 -18.30 0.99 -3.94
N LEU A 146 -17.43 0.00 -4.13
CA LEU A 146 -17.83 -1.40 -4.23
C LEU A 146 -18.47 -1.92 -2.93
N SER A 147 -17.94 -1.50 -1.77
CA SER A 147 -18.47 -1.92 -0.47
C SER A 147 -19.88 -1.35 -0.24
N GLU A 148 -20.08 -0.08 -0.56
CA GLU A 148 -21.40 0.57 -0.50
C GLU A 148 -22.39 -0.08 -1.47
N ALA A 149 -21.97 -0.34 -2.71
CA ALA A 149 -22.79 -1.02 -3.70
C ALA A 149 -23.24 -2.41 -3.21
N CYS A 150 -22.38 -3.16 -2.50
CA CYS A 150 -22.77 -4.44 -1.91
C CYS A 150 -23.90 -4.28 -0.89
N VAL A 151 -23.82 -3.27 -0.02
CA VAL A 151 -24.87 -2.99 0.97
C VAL A 151 -26.17 -2.57 0.28
N VAL A 152 -26.08 -1.70 -0.73
CA VAL A 152 -27.25 -1.25 -1.51
C VAL A 152 -27.89 -2.44 -2.23
N ALA A 153 -27.11 -3.30 -2.89
CA ALA A 153 -27.61 -4.46 -3.61
C ALA A 153 -28.38 -5.43 -2.70
N GLU A 154 -27.90 -5.66 -1.48
CA GLU A 154 -28.62 -6.46 -0.48
C GLU A 154 -29.91 -5.77 -0.01
N LYS A 155 -29.87 -4.45 0.23
CA LYS A 155 -31.05 -3.69 0.68
C LYS A 155 -32.12 -3.51 -0.39
N CYS A 156 -31.73 -3.49 -1.66
CA CYS A 156 -32.65 -3.48 -2.80
C CYS A 156 -33.08 -4.88 -3.23
N GLU A 157 -32.68 -5.94 -2.51
CA GLU A 157 -33.03 -7.34 -2.79
C GLU A 157 -32.54 -7.87 -4.16
N VAL A 158 -31.62 -7.14 -4.81
CA VAL A 158 -30.93 -7.58 -6.04
C VAL A 158 -29.85 -8.62 -5.73
N GLY A 159 -29.26 -8.53 -4.53
CA GLY A 159 -28.26 -9.46 -4.01
C GLY A 159 -26.85 -9.27 -4.57
N ASN A 160 -25.85 -9.61 -3.74
CA ASN A 160 -24.43 -9.42 -4.07
C ASN A 160 -23.93 -10.26 -5.26
N GLU A 161 -24.55 -11.41 -5.55
CA GLU A 161 -24.16 -12.23 -6.70
C GLU A 161 -24.48 -11.56 -8.04
N ALA A 162 -25.65 -10.92 -8.14
CA ALA A 162 -26.04 -10.19 -9.34
C ALA A 162 -25.13 -8.97 -9.54
N LEU A 163 -24.81 -8.25 -8.45
CA LEU A 163 -23.81 -7.17 -8.49
C LEU A 163 -22.43 -7.68 -8.95
N HIS A 164 -21.95 -8.82 -8.42
CA HIS A 164 -20.68 -9.38 -8.84
C HIS A 164 -20.68 -9.72 -10.34
N LYS A 165 -21.75 -10.34 -10.84
CA LYS A 165 -21.92 -10.62 -12.28
C LYS A 165 -21.88 -9.34 -13.11
N PHE A 166 -22.58 -8.29 -12.69
CA PHE A 166 -22.50 -6.98 -13.34
C PHE A 166 -21.06 -6.45 -13.40
N VAL A 167 -20.36 -6.45 -12.25
CA VAL A 167 -18.97 -5.98 -12.18
C VAL A 167 -18.08 -6.78 -13.12
N THR A 168 -18.19 -8.11 -13.15
CA THR A 168 -17.38 -8.96 -14.03
C THR A 168 -17.70 -8.78 -15.51
N SER A 169 -18.92 -8.42 -15.86
CA SER A 169 -19.33 -8.20 -17.25
C SER A 169 -18.93 -6.83 -17.78
N ILE A 170 -19.02 -5.79 -16.95
CA ILE A 170 -18.74 -4.39 -17.36
C ILE A 170 -17.27 -4.01 -17.17
N PHE A 171 -16.64 -4.50 -16.10
CA PHE A 171 -15.25 -4.25 -15.77
C PHE A 171 -14.51 -5.59 -15.74
N PRO A 172 -14.33 -6.25 -16.91
CA PRO A 172 -13.71 -7.55 -16.96
C PRO A 172 -12.27 -7.47 -16.44
N GLU A 173 -11.90 -8.48 -15.64
CA GLU A 173 -10.57 -8.63 -15.05
C GLU A 173 -10.17 -7.47 -14.10
N GLY A 174 -8.94 -7.55 -13.59
CA GLY A 174 -8.37 -6.46 -12.78
C GLY A 174 -8.98 -6.29 -11.38
N PRO A 175 -8.83 -5.09 -10.78
CA PRO A 175 -9.06 -4.88 -9.35
C PRO A 175 -10.55 -4.91 -8.97
N TYR A 176 -11.47 -4.45 -9.84
CA TYR A 176 -12.91 -4.47 -9.55
C TYR A 176 -13.43 -5.91 -9.35
N VAL A 177 -13.07 -6.83 -10.25
CA VAL A 177 -13.42 -8.25 -10.13
C VAL A 177 -12.78 -8.89 -8.90
N LEU A 178 -11.50 -8.61 -8.67
CA LEU A 178 -10.77 -9.15 -7.51
C LEU A 178 -11.42 -8.72 -6.19
N HIS A 179 -11.75 -7.44 -6.06
CA HIS A 179 -12.30 -6.89 -4.82
C HIS A 179 -13.76 -7.24 -4.61
N SER A 180 -14.61 -7.24 -5.65
CA SER A 180 -15.99 -7.73 -5.54
C SER A 180 -16.03 -9.20 -5.11
N ARG A 181 -15.25 -10.09 -5.77
CA ARG A 181 -15.16 -11.51 -5.35
C ARG A 181 -14.73 -11.66 -3.89
N ARG A 182 -13.76 -10.84 -3.45
CA ARG A 182 -13.29 -10.87 -2.05
C ARG A 182 -14.38 -10.47 -1.07
N MET A 183 -15.21 -9.47 -1.38
CA MET A 183 -16.30 -9.04 -0.51
C MET A 183 -17.37 -10.12 -0.33
N LEU A 184 -17.66 -10.87 -1.39
CA LEU A 184 -18.56 -12.03 -1.34
C LEU A 184 -17.93 -13.23 -0.61
N SER A 185 -16.62 -13.38 -0.69
CA SER A 185 -15.92 -14.44 0.03
C SER A 185 -15.96 -14.20 1.53
N SER A 186 -15.96 -15.26 2.33
CA SER A 186 -15.78 -15.15 3.79
C SER A 186 -14.30 -15.08 4.19
N GLY A 187 -13.38 -14.93 3.23
CA GLY A 187 -11.94 -14.92 3.46
C GLY A 187 -11.40 -13.60 4.02
N TRP A 188 -12.11 -12.47 3.89
CA TRP A 188 -11.60 -11.16 4.32
C TRP A 188 -11.54 -11.00 5.84
N HIS A 189 -12.41 -11.66 6.61
CA HIS A 189 -12.42 -11.62 8.08
C HIS A 189 -11.76 -12.84 8.74
N ARG A 190 -11.43 -13.88 7.96
CA ARG A 190 -10.83 -15.14 8.46
C ARG A 190 -9.32 -15.23 8.27
N GLN A 191 -8.72 -14.29 7.54
CA GLN A 191 -7.27 -14.25 7.37
C GLN A 191 -6.58 -13.83 8.67
N LYS A 192 -5.48 -14.52 9.00
CA LYS A 192 -4.66 -14.23 10.18
C LYS A 192 -4.05 -12.83 10.11
N GLU A 193 -3.63 -12.41 8.91
CA GLU A 193 -3.04 -11.10 8.65
C GLU A 193 -3.70 -10.47 7.40
N PRO A 194 -3.97 -9.16 7.40
CA PRO A 194 -4.54 -8.49 6.25
C PRO A 194 -3.54 -8.40 5.09
N LEU A 195 -4.00 -8.64 3.86
CA LEU A 195 -3.18 -8.42 2.66
C LEU A 195 -2.76 -6.94 2.49
N PHE A 196 -3.60 -6.02 2.97
CA PHE A 196 -3.31 -4.61 3.08
C PHE A 196 -3.96 -4.04 4.35
N ASP A 197 -3.12 -3.66 5.32
CA ASP A 197 -3.56 -3.21 6.63
C ASP A 197 -4.26 -1.84 6.56
N ILE A 198 -5.35 -1.66 7.32
CA ILE A 198 -6.14 -0.42 7.33
C ILE A 198 -5.32 0.81 7.75
N ALA A 199 -4.29 0.64 8.60
CA ALA A 199 -3.39 1.73 8.97
C ALA A 199 -2.52 2.17 7.79
N LEU A 200 -2.11 1.23 6.94
CA LEU A 200 -1.38 1.53 5.71
C LEU A 200 -2.29 2.20 4.69
N ALA A 201 -3.51 1.70 4.51
CA ALA A 201 -4.53 2.35 3.68
C ALA A 201 -4.79 3.80 4.11
N ARG A 202 -5.02 4.03 5.42
CA ARG A 202 -5.20 5.38 5.97
C ARG A 202 -3.96 6.26 5.83
N LYS A 203 -2.76 5.69 5.92
CA LYS A 203 -1.50 6.44 5.70
C LYS A 203 -1.42 6.91 4.24
N ASP A 204 -1.67 6.02 3.30
CA ASP A 204 -1.59 6.33 1.87
C ASP A 204 -2.68 7.32 1.44
N ALA A 205 -3.92 7.14 1.91
CA ALA A 205 -5.01 8.11 1.69
C ALA A 205 -4.65 9.52 2.22
N ARG A 206 -3.98 9.60 3.38
CA ARG A 206 -3.48 10.88 3.90
C ARG A 206 -2.35 11.49 3.08
N HIS A 207 -1.54 10.68 2.39
CA HIS A 207 -0.50 11.19 1.49
C HIS A 207 -1.11 11.71 0.18
N ALA A 208 -2.27 11.20 -0.21
CA ALA A 208 -3.03 11.64 -1.37
C ALA A 208 -3.86 12.91 -1.15
N SER A 209 -3.86 13.51 0.05
CA SER A 209 -4.61 14.74 0.26
C SER A 209 -3.99 15.91 -0.51
N LEU A 210 -4.85 16.76 -1.08
CA LEU A 210 -4.45 17.88 -1.93
C LEU A 210 -3.39 18.77 -1.25
N ASN A 211 -3.58 19.09 0.04
CA ASN A 211 -2.64 19.91 0.82
C ASN A 211 -1.23 19.31 0.94
N LYS A 212 -1.07 17.99 0.79
CA LYS A 212 0.23 17.32 0.78
C LYS A 212 0.80 17.13 -0.62
N MET A 213 -0.05 16.97 -1.62
CA MET A 213 0.38 16.78 -3.00
C MET A 213 0.76 18.09 -3.68
N VAL A 214 0.11 19.19 -3.29
CA VAL A 214 0.28 20.54 -3.86
C VAL A 214 1.05 21.44 -2.88
N ALA A 215 1.82 20.87 -1.95
CA ALA A 215 2.63 21.67 -1.04
C ALA A 215 3.54 22.60 -1.86
N ARG A 216 3.28 23.91 -1.71
CA ARG A 216 3.93 25.03 -2.39
C ARG A 216 5.42 25.11 -2.05
#